data_AF-A0A0C2FQN8-F1
#
_entry.id   AF-A0A0C2FQN8-F1
#
_cell.length_a   1.000
_cell.length_b   1.000
_cell.length_c   1.000
_cell.angle_alpha   90.00
_cell.angle_beta   90.00
_cell.angle_gamma   90.00
#
_symmetry.space_group_name_H-M   'P 1'
#
loop_
_entity.id
_entity.type
_entity.pdbx_description
1 polymer ?
#
loop_
_entity_poly.entity_id
_entity_poly.type
_entity_poly.pdbx_seq_one_letter_code
_entity_poly.pdbx_strand_id
1 'polypeptide(L)'
;YRLYGKAVVKAAVENGASHVDISGEPAFLEKMQMLYGEKAKEKGVYIVGACGWDSIPCDMGVNFLKEKFKEISITSKRSCR
;
A
#
# COMPACT_ATOMS: atom_id res chain seq x y z
N TYR A 1 6.79 7.23 -13.64
CA TYR A 1 5.83 8.12 -12.93
C TYR A 1 6.39 9.45 -12.47
N ARG A 2 7.68 9.56 -12.12
CA ARG A 2 8.29 10.77 -11.53
C ARG A 2 7.94 12.13 -12.18
N LEU A 3 7.84 12.18 -13.51
CA LEU A 3 7.62 13.42 -14.26
C LEU A 3 6.14 13.82 -14.37
N TYR A 4 5.25 12.84 -14.65
CA TYR A 4 3.86 13.12 -15.05
C TYR A 4 2.81 12.51 -14.11
N GLY A 5 3.18 11.58 -13.24
CA GLY A 5 2.24 10.84 -12.38
C GLY A 5 1.54 11.71 -11.35
N LYS A 6 2.18 12.80 -10.91
CA LYS A 6 1.63 13.70 -9.88
C LYS A 6 0.27 14.28 -10.27
N ALA A 7 0.09 14.64 -11.55
CA ALA A 7 -1.15 15.27 -12.02
C ALA A 7 -2.34 14.32 -11.86
N VAL A 8 -2.13 13.03 -12.11
CA VAL A 8 -3.15 11.97 -11.98
C VAL A 8 -3.53 11.77 -10.51
N VAL A 9 -2.54 11.61 -9.62
CA VAL A 9 -2.76 11.46 -8.18
C VAL A 9 -3.53 12.67 -7.62
N LYS A 10 -3.11 13.88 -8.00
CA LYS A 10 -3.77 15.12 -7.60
C LYS A 10 -5.24 15.11 -8.01
N ALA A 11 -5.53 14.79 -9.27
CA ALA A 11 -6.89 14.78 -9.79
C ALA A 11 -7.76 13.73 -9.12
N ALA A 12 -7.24 12.52 -8.87
CA ALA A 12 -7.97 11.46 -8.17
C ALA A 12 -8.39 11.92 -6.77
N VAL A 13 -7.42 12.38 -5.97
CA VAL A 13 -7.67 12.86 -4.61
C VAL A 13 -8.60 14.07 -4.61
N GLU A 14 -8.43 15.03 -5.52
CA GLU A 14 -9.29 16.21 -5.62
C GLU A 14 -10.74 15.91 -5.98
N ASN A 15 -10.99 14.81 -6.67
CA ASN A 15 -12.35 14.37 -7.02
C ASN A 15 -12.90 13.28 -6.09
N GLY A 16 -12.16 12.90 -5.03
CA GLY A 16 -12.63 11.87 -4.11
C GLY A 16 -12.58 10.45 -4.70
N ALA A 17 -11.66 10.21 -5.64
CA ALA A 17 -11.34 8.90 -6.16
C ALA A 17 -10.04 8.36 -5.56
N SER A 18 -10.00 7.04 -5.34
CA SER A 18 -8.76 6.34 -4.99
C SER A 18 -7.85 6.21 -6.20
N HIS A 19 -6.54 6.22 -5.96
CA HIS A 19 -5.51 6.07 -6.99
C HIS A 19 -4.68 4.82 -6.71
N VAL A 20 -4.43 4.04 -7.76
CA VAL A 20 -3.49 2.91 -7.74
C VAL A 20 -2.54 2.98 -8.92
N ASP A 21 -1.30 2.57 -8.75
CA ASP A 21 -0.34 2.48 -9.86
C ASP A 21 0.72 1.38 -9.68
N ILE A 22 1.42 1.09 -10.77
CA ILE A 22 2.54 0.15 -10.85
C ILE A 22 3.90 0.86 -10.74
N SER A 23 3.96 2.05 -10.13
CA SER A 23 5.20 2.82 -10.04
C SER A 23 6.22 2.10 -9.16
N GLY A 24 7.49 2.17 -9.59
CA GLY A 24 8.62 1.55 -8.89
C GLY A 24 9.63 2.58 -8.37
N GLU A 25 9.42 3.87 -8.63
CA GLU A 25 10.37 4.92 -8.27
C GLU A 25 10.17 5.40 -6.81
N PRO A 26 11.10 5.15 -5.87
CA PRO A 26 10.89 5.45 -4.46
C PRO A 26 10.62 6.94 -4.19
N ALA A 27 11.36 7.82 -4.87
CA ALA A 27 11.19 9.27 -4.75
C ALA A 27 9.82 9.76 -5.25
N PHE A 28 9.14 9.02 -6.13
CA PHE A 28 7.77 9.35 -6.54
C PHE A 28 6.77 8.93 -5.46
N LEU A 29 6.88 7.69 -4.97
CA LEU A 29 6.00 7.15 -3.92
C LEU A 29 6.01 8.00 -2.66
N GLU A 30 7.20 8.29 -2.13
CA GLU A 30 7.38 9.11 -0.93
C GLU A 30 6.82 10.52 -1.12
N LYS A 31 7.06 11.12 -2.29
CA LYS A 31 6.55 12.45 -2.63
C LYS A 31 5.02 12.48 -2.71
N MET A 32 4.36 11.43 -3.23
CA MET A 32 2.90 11.38 -3.28
C MET A 32 2.30 11.23 -1.88
N GLN A 33 2.91 10.42 -1.02
CA GLN A 33 2.51 10.28 0.38
C GLN A 33 2.64 11.61 1.13
N MET A 34 3.77 12.31 1.01
CA MET A 34 3.97 13.61 1.67
C MET A 34 3.00 14.70 1.19
N LEU A 35 2.70 14.74 -0.11
CA LEU A 35 1.87 15.81 -0.68
C LEU A 35 0.37 15.57 -0.54
N TYR A 36 -0.08 14.31 -0.56
CA TYR A 36 -1.50 13.98 -0.69
C TYR A 36 -2.04 13.05 0.40
N GLY A 37 -1.20 12.55 1.32
CA GLY A 37 -1.61 11.62 2.38
C GLY A 37 -2.72 12.16 3.29
N GLU A 38 -2.54 13.36 3.84
CA GLU A 38 -3.56 13.98 4.70
C GLU A 38 -4.85 14.29 3.94
N LYS A 39 -4.75 14.83 2.72
CA LYS A 39 -5.92 15.14 1.88
C LYS A 39 -6.68 13.89 1.47
N ALA A 40 -5.98 12.78 1.21
CA ALA A 40 -6.60 11.49 0.92
C ALA A 40 -7.35 10.94 2.14
N LYS A 41 -6.76 11.06 3.33
CA LYS A 41 -7.36 10.68 4.61
C LYS A 41 -8.62 11.50 4.91
N GLU A 42 -8.58 12.82 4.77
CA GLU A 42 -9.74 13.71 4.95
C GLU A 42 -10.91 13.33 4.03
N LYS A 43 -10.61 12.87 2.81
CA LYS A 43 -11.60 12.47 1.82
C LYS A 43 -12.02 11.00 1.89
N GLY A 44 -11.38 10.20 2.74
CA GLY A 44 -11.64 8.76 2.82
C GLY A 44 -11.25 7.98 1.57
N VAL A 45 -10.23 8.44 0.83
CA VAL A 45 -9.72 7.78 -0.37
C VAL A 45 -8.31 7.23 -0.15
N TYR A 46 -7.91 6.29 -0.99
CA TYR A 46 -6.61 5.62 -0.88
C TYR A 46 -5.69 5.99 -2.04
N ILE A 47 -4.40 6.07 -1.74
CA ILE A 47 -3.32 6.18 -2.74
C ILE A 47 -2.41 4.99 -2.50
N VAL A 48 -2.38 4.05 -3.43
CA VAL A 48 -1.57 2.82 -3.32
C VAL A 48 -0.64 2.73 -4.52
N GLY A 49 0.66 2.95 -4.28
CA GLY A 49 1.67 2.75 -5.31
C GLY A 49 2.30 1.36 -5.22
N ALA A 50 3.16 1.04 -6.18
CA ALA A 50 3.85 -0.24 -6.27
C ALA A 50 2.90 -1.45 -6.32
N CYS A 51 1.75 -1.35 -6.97
CA CYS A 51 0.85 -2.48 -7.22
C CYS A 51 1.25 -3.27 -8.48
N GLY A 52 2.55 -3.47 -8.68
CA GLY A 52 3.10 -4.17 -9.84
C GLY A 52 3.29 -5.66 -9.62
N TRP A 53 3.70 -6.36 -10.68
CA TRP A 53 4.03 -7.79 -10.64
C TRP A 53 5.15 -8.11 -9.64
N ASP A 54 6.14 -7.22 -9.48
CA ASP A 54 7.26 -7.47 -8.56
C ASP A 54 6.88 -7.28 -7.08
N SER A 55 5.73 -6.65 -6.81
CA SER A 55 5.33 -6.23 -5.46
C SER A 55 4.15 -7.04 -4.93
N ILE A 56 3.10 -7.25 -5.74
CA ILE A 56 1.88 -7.94 -5.30
C ILE A 56 2.17 -9.37 -4.78
N PRO A 57 2.90 -10.24 -5.51
CA PRO A 57 3.22 -11.59 -5.02
C PRO A 57 4.06 -11.56 -3.74
N CYS A 58 4.95 -10.57 -3.60
CA CYS A 58 5.76 -10.37 -2.40
C CYS A 58 4.89 -10.00 -1.20
N ASP A 59 4.01 -9.00 -1.34
CA ASP A 59 3.07 -8.56 -0.30
C ASP A 59 2.13 -9.69 0.12
N MET A 60 1.59 -10.45 -0.85
CA MET A 60 0.76 -11.62 -0.57
C MET A 60 1.54 -12.71 0.17
N GLY A 61 2.80 -12.97 -0.21
CA GLY A 61 3.67 -13.92 0.47
C GLY A 61 3.93 -13.53 1.93
N VAL A 62 4.19 -12.25 2.19
CA VAL A 62 4.36 -11.72 3.55
C VAL A 62 3.06 -11.84 4.34
N ASN A 63 1.91 -11.53 3.74
CA ASN A 63 0.62 -11.66 4.42
C ASN A 63 0.31 -13.13 4.77
N PHE A 64 0.53 -14.04 3.83
CA PHE A 64 0.37 -15.48 4.06
C PHE A 64 1.26 -15.96 5.21
N LEU A 65 2.54 -15.58 5.22
CA LEU A 65 3.48 -15.98 6.25
C LEU A 65 3.08 -15.43 7.63
N LYS A 66 2.59 -14.18 7.67
CA LYS A 66 2.07 -13.53 8.88
C LYS A 66 0.86 -14.26 9.45
N GLU A 67 -0.06 -14.72 8.61
CA GLU A 67 -1.22 -15.53 9.03
C GLU A 67 -0.78 -16.86 9.62
N LYS A 68 0.15 -17.56 8.95
CA LYS A 68 0.69 -18.85 9.44
C LYS A 68 1.51 -18.72 10.72
N PHE A 69 2.24 -17.63 10.90
CA PHE A 69 2.98 -17.39 12.14
C PHE A 69 2.04 -17.19 13.35
N LYS A 70 0.89 -16.53 13.15
CA LYS A 70 -0.15 -16.40 14.19
C LYS A 70 -0.75 -17.76 14.57
N GLU A 71 -1.03 -18.62 13.60
CA GLU A 71 -1.50 -19.98 13.86
C GLU A 71 -0.51 -20.79 14.71
N ILE A 72 0.79 -20.72 14.40
CA ILE A 72 1.86 -21.43 15.14
C ILE A 72 1.97 -20.89 16.58
N SER A 73 1.96 -19.58 16.78
CA SER A 73 2.06 -18.98 18.12
C SER A 73 0.84 -19.27 19.02
N ILE A 74 -0.36 -19.42 18.43
CA ILE A 74 -1.56 -19.86 19.15
C ILE A 74 -1.48 -21.36 19.48
N THR A 75 -0.98 -22.18 18.55
CA THR A 75 -0.84 -23.64 18.72
C THR A 75 0.24 -23.99 19.75
N SER A 76 1.37 -23.27 19.75
CA SER A 76 2.44 -23.39 20.75
C SER A 76 1.93 -23.09 22.18
N LYS A 77 1.09 -22.06 22.34
CA LYS A 77 0.47 -21.74 23.64
C LYS A 77 -0.55 -22.79 24.11
N ARG A 78 -1.16 -23.55 23.19
CA ARG A 78 -2.08 -24.65 23.53
C ARG A 78 -1.36 -25.94 23.89
N SER A 79 -0.18 -26.21 23.32
CA SER A 79 0.62 -27.40 23.63
C SER A 79 1.41 -27.29 24.94
N CYS A 80 1.52 -26.09 25.53
CA CYS A 80 2.27 -25.84 26.78
C CYS A 80 1.34 -25.74 28.01
N ARG A 81 0.13 -26.30 27.94
CA ARG A 81 -0.77 -26.50 29.08
C ARG A 81 -0.99 -27.98 29.33
#